data_AF-A0A6L6BYW5-F1
#
_entry.id   AF-A0A6L6BYW5-F1
#
_cell.length_a   1.000
_cell.length_b   1.000
_cell.length_c   1.000
_cell.angle_alpha   90.00
_cell.angle_beta   90.00
_cell.angle_gamma   90.00
#
_symmetry.space_group_name_H-M   'P 1'
#
loop_
_entity.id
_entity.type
_entity.pdbx_description
1 polymer ?
#
loop_
_entity_poly.entity_id
_entity_poly.type
_entity_poly.pdbx_seq_one_letter_code
_entity_poly.pdbx_strand_id
1 'polypeptide(L)'
;ALPGLNLCGAGRVVCLIDPVGDVYACPFVIHDEFLAGNIRNEGGFTKVWRESALFLSLREPESEGACTSCGSYDACQGGCMASKFFVGLELTDPDPECVLGNAEPYLAALATAGTAVPSSTADHSRPGVPVPSPVTLRPTRRQRV
;
A
#
# COMPACT_ATOMS: atom_id res chain seq x y z
N ALA A 1 22.46 6.05 8.02
CA ALA A 1 21.22 5.25 8.03
C ALA A 1 21.59 3.79 8.24
N LEU A 2 20.71 2.99 8.86
CA LEU A 2 20.88 1.53 8.87
C LEU A 2 20.44 1.01 7.49
N PRO A 3 21.34 0.38 6.70
CA PRO A 3 21.00 -0.11 5.37
C PRO A 3 19.78 -1.03 5.40
N GLY A 4 18.78 -0.76 4.56
CA GLY A 4 17.55 -1.56 4.45
C GLY A 4 16.35 -1.00 5.20
N LEU A 5 16.54 -0.17 6.23
CA LEU A 5 15.43 0.50 6.94
C LEU A 5 14.94 1.78 6.24
N ASN A 6 15.69 2.25 5.26
CA ASN A 6 15.38 3.35 4.37
C ASN A 6 14.62 2.92 3.10
N LEU A 7 14.25 1.63 2.99
CA LEU A 7 13.47 1.10 1.87
C LEU A 7 12.04 0.77 2.28
N CYS A 8 11.14 0.79 1.29
CA CYS A 8 9.83 0.18 1.46
C CYS A 8 9.97 -1.31 1.79
N GLY A 9 9.40 -1.72 2.92
CA GLY A 9 9.47 -3.11 3.38
C GLY A 9 8.47 -4.06 2.73
N ALA A 10 7.53 -3.56 1.92
CA ALA A 10 6.41 -4.34 1.37
C ALA A 10 6.91 -5.50 0.51
N GLY A 11 6.48 -6.72 0.83
CA GLY A 11 6.95 -7.95 0.17
C GLY A 11 8.45 -8.27 0.40
N ARG A 12 9.23 -7.41 1.06
CA ARG A 12 10.67 -7.58 1.32
C ARG A 12 10.94 -8.09 2.75
N VAL A 13 10.39 -7.39 3.73
CA VAL A 13 10.55 -7.69 5.17
C VAL A 13 9.21 -7.76 5.90
N VAL A 14 8.11 -7.34 5.26
CA VAL A 14 6.75 -7.39 5.81
C VAL A 14 5.75 -7.81 4.73
N CYS A 15 4.69 -8.49 5.15
CA CYS A 15 3.44 -8.69 4.41
C CYS A 15 2.29 -8.78 5.41
N LEU A 16 1.06 -8.63 4.94
CA LEU A 16 -0.16 -8.89 5.70
C LEU A 16 -0.75 -10.22 5.28
N ILE A 17 -1.22 -11.01 6.24
CA ILE A 17 -2.11 -12.15 5.98
C ILE A 17 -3.42 -11.84 6.68
N ASP A 18 -4.51 -11.81 5.93
CA ASP A 18 -5.82 -11.46 6.45
C ASP A 18 -6.58 -12.68 7.04
N PRO A 19 -7.79 -12.49 7.60
CA PRO A 19 -8.56 -13.59 8.21
C PRO A 19 -9.01 -14.70 7.26
N VAL A 20 -9.12 -14.44 5.95
CA VAL A 20 -9.49 -15.46 4.95
C VAL A 20 -8.26 -16.12 4.32
N GLY A 21 -7.07 -15.61 4.64
CA GLY A 21 -5.79 -16.16 4.24
C GLY A 21 -5.15 -15.45 3.05
N ASP A 22 -5.74 -14.34 2.58
CA ASP A 22 -5.16 -13.54 1.51
C ASP A 22 -3.91 -12.82 2.01
N VAL A 23 -2.90 -12.77 1.17
CA VAL A 23 -1.57 -12.25 1.49
C VAL A 23 -1.34 -10.98 0.68
N TYR A 24 -1.23 -9.84 1.37
CA TYR A 24 -0.96 -8.54 0.74
C TYR A 24 0.47 -8.09 1.01
N ALA A 25 1.09 -7.38 0.05
CA ALA A 25 2.48 -6.92 0.19
C ALA A 25 2.68 -5.92 1.34
N CYS A 26 1.68 -5.08 1.62
CA CYS A 26 1.77 -4.02 2.60
C CYS A 26 0.62 -4.10 3.60
N PRO A 27 0.86 -4.00 4.92
CA PRO A 27 -0.21 -4.00 5.92
C PRO A 27 -1.12 -2.78 5.86
N PHE A 28 -0.71 -1.73 5.16
CA PHE A 28 -1.51 -0.53 4.97
C PHE A 28 -2.32 -0.55 3.67
N VAL A 29 -1.98 -1.42 2.71
CA VAL A 29 -2.63 -1.48 1.40
C VAL A 29 -3.28 -2.85 1.21
N ILE A 30 -4.53 -2.96 1.67
CA ILE A 30 -5.37 -4.16 1.48
C ILE A 30 -6.19 -3.95 0.20
N HIS A 31 -5.50 -4.03 -0.93
CA HIS A 31 -6.06 -3.80 -2.27
C HIS A 31 -5.63 -4.92 -3.22
N ASP A 32 -6.45 -5.22 -4.22
CA ASP A 32 -6.22 -6.32 -5.17
C ASP A 32 -4.89 -6.18 -5.94
N GLU A 33 -4.47 -4.94 -6.24
CA GLU A 33 -3.16 -4.66 -6.85
C GLU A 33 -1.98 -5.09 -5.99
N PHE A 34 -2.20 -5.24 -4.68
CA PHE A 34 -1.20 -5.62 -3.71
C PHE A 34 -1.39 -7.06 -3.20
N LEU A 35 -2.34 -7.81 -3.78
CA LEU A 35 -2.62 -9.20 -3.43
C LEU A 35 -1.59 -10.14 -4.08
N ALA A 36 -0.81 -10.84 -3.27
CA ALA A 36 0.22 -11.78 -3.70
C ALA A 36 -0.27 -13.23 -3.83
N GLY A 37 -1.41 -13.56 -3.22
CA GLY A 37 -2.02 -14.90 -3.24
C GLY A 37 -2.74 -15.23 -1.94
N ASN A 38 -3.04 -16.51 -1.72
CA ASN A 38 -3.72 -16.99 -0.51
C ASN A 38 -2.97 -18.19 0.11
N ILE A 39 -2.81 -18.21 1.42
CA ILE A 39 -2.07 -19.26 2.14
C ILE A 39 -2.71 -20.65 2.08
N ARG A 40 -4.00 -20.72 1.71
CA ARG A 40 -4.77 -21.96 1.60
C ARG A 40 -4.54 -22.67 0.27
N ASN A 41 -3.93 -21.99 -0.70
CA ASN A 41 -3.59 -22.55 -2.00
C ASN A 41 -2.37 -23.50 -1.90
N GLU A 42 -2.16 -24.31 -2.93
CA GLU A 42 -1.03 -25.23 -3.01
C GLU A 42 0.31 -24.50 -2.85
N GLY A 43 1.18 -25.03 -1.98
CA GLY A 43 2.48 -24.44 -1.63
C GLY A 43 2.43 -23.40 -0.49
N GLY A 44 1.22 -22.99 -0.08
CA GLY A 44 0.97 -22.17 1.10
C GLY A 44 1.74 -20.84 1.15
N PHE A 45 2.00 -20.35 2.35
CA PHE A 45 2.71 -19.08 2.55
C PHE A 45 4.13 -19.08 1.95
N THR A 46 4.85 -20.21 2.02
CA THR A 46 6.21 -20.31 1.46
C THR A 46 6.24 -19.99 -0.03
N LYS A 47 5.29 -20.54 -0.79
CA LYS A 47 5.18 -20.27 -2.23
C LYS A 47 4.82 -18.81 -2.49
N VAL A 48 3.82 -18.27 -1.79
CA VAL A 48 3.44 -16.86 -1.93
C VAL A 48 4.63 -15.94 -1.61
N TRP A 49 5.33 -16.19 -0.51
CA TRP A 49 6.46 -15.38 -0.09
C TRP A 49 7.63 -15.45 -1.07
N ARG A 50 7.98 -16.63 -1.59
CA ARG A 50 9.18 -16.78 -2.41
C ARG A 50 8.95 -16.57 -3.91
N GLU A 51 7.75 -16.86 -4.38
CA GLU A 51 7.48 -17.07 -5.82
C GLU A 51 6.32 -16.22 -6.35
N SER A 52 5.61 -15.44 -5.52
CA SER A 52 4.58 -14.54 -6.06
C SER A 52 5.21 -13.50 -6.99
N ALA A 53 4.59 -13.31 -8.16
CA ALA A 53 5.05 -12.33 -9.14
C ALA A 53 5.14 -10.92 -8.53
N LEU A 54 4.18 -10.55 -7.69
CA LEU A 54 4.18 -9.27 -6.99
C LEU A 54 5.37 -9.13 -6.03
N PHE A 55 5.69 -10.12 -5.20
CA PHE A 55 6.83 -9.96 -4.28
C PHE A 55 8.15 -10.04 -5.00
N LEU A 56 8.23 -10.81 -6.11
CA LEU A 56 9.41 -10.81 -6.97
C LEU A 56 9.63 -9.43 -7.58
N SER A 57 8.61 -8.81 -8.18
CA SER A 57 8.73 -7.47 -8.76
C SER A 57 9.08 -6.41 -7.70
N LEU A 58 8.42 -6.45 -6.54
CA LEU A 58 8.74 -5.54 -5.43
C LEU A 58 10.15 -5.76 -4.87
N ARG A 59 10.82 -6.88 -5.10
CA ARG A 59 12.19 -7.12 -4.64
C ARG A 59 13.25 -6.75 -5.67
N GLU A 60 12.85 -6.45 -6.90
CA GLU A 60 13.79 -5.96 -7.89
C GLU A 60 14.40 -4.63 -7.42
N PRO A 61 15.67 -4.36 -7.77
CA PRO A 61 16.30 -3.09 -7.47
C PRO A 61 15.48 -1.95 -8.11
N GLU A 62 14.79 -1.16 -7.28
CA GLU A 62 14.05 0.00 -7.74
C GLU A 62 15.02 0.94 -8.46
N SER A 63 14.87 1.07 -9.79
CA SER A 63 15.81 1.82 -10.63
C SER A 63 15.14 2.75 -11.64
N GLU A 64 13.85 3.07 -11.49
CA GLU A 64 13.18 4.03 -12.37
C GLU A 64 12.17 4.86 -11.58
N GLY A 65 12.25 6.19 -11.69
CA GLY A 65 11.31 7.11 -11.03
C GLY A 65 11.89 8.49 -10.71
N ALA A 66 11.01 9.40 -10.32
CA ALA A 66 11.31 10.82 -10.10
C ALA A 66 12.37 11.08 -9.02
N CYS A 67 12.56 10.13 -8.10
CA CYS A 67 13.49 10.26 -6.98
C CYS A 67 14.93 9.84 -7.30
N THR A 68 15.20 9.20 -8.45
CA THR A 68 16.52 8.63 -8.77
C THR A 68 17.64 9.68 -8.86
N SER A 69 17.33 10.90 -9.30
CA SER A 69 18.26 12.02 -9.35
C SER A 69 18.28 12.89 -8.08
N CYS A 70 17.53 12.50 -7.04
CA CYS A 70 17.46 13.27 -5.80
C CYS A 70 18.73 13.10 -4.98
N GLY A 71 19.34 14.21 -4.54
CA GLY A 71 20.54 14.19 -3.68
C GLY A 71 20.33 13.56 -2.29
N SER A 72 19.09 13.19 -1.93
CA SER A 72 18.74 12.50 -0.69
C SER A 72 18.17 11.10 -0.94
N TYR A 73 18.32 10.53 -2.14
CA TYR A 73 17.77 9.22 -2.49
C TYR A 73 18.19 8.12 -1.51
N ASP A 74 19.46 8.08 -1.12
CA ASP A 74 19.98 7.08 -0.17
C ASP A 74 19.30 7.14 1.21
N ALA A 75 18.63 8.24 1.57
CA ALA A 75 17.96 8.37 2.85
C ALA A 75 16.55 7.75 2.88
N CYS A 76 15.84 7.71 1.75
CA CYS A 76 14.42 7.30 1.71
C CYS A 76 14.03 6.37 0.56
N GLN A 77 14.87 6.25 -0.47
CA GLN A 77 14.66 5.46 -1.68
C GLN A 77 13.25 5.59 -2.28
N GLY A 78 12.76 6.83 -2.38
CA GLY A 78 11.45 7.12 -2.96
C GLY A 78 10.27 6.99 -2.00
N GLY A 79 10.48 6.61 -0.74
CA GLY A 79 9.49 6.68 0.34
C GLY A 79 8.43 5.58 0.34
N CYS A 80 7.29 5.86 0.96
CA CYS A 80 6.22 4.92 1.23
C CYS A 80 5.30 4.73 0.02
N MET A 81 5.27 3.51 -0.53
CA MET A 81 4.35 3.19 -1.63
C MET A 81 2.87 3.27 -1.24
N ALA A 82 2.53 2.99 0.03
CA ALA A 82 1.15 3.07 0.49
C ALA A 82 0.63 4.50 0.48
N SER A 83 1.48 5.45 0.90
CA SER A 83 1.15 6.88 0.87
C SER A 83 0.87 7.35 -0.55
N LYS A 84 1.69 6.95 -1.52
CA LYS A 84 1.48 7.24 -2.95
C LYS A 84 0.16 6.68 -3.47
N PHE A 85 -0.08 5.39 -3.22
CA PHE A 85 -1.27 4.68 -3.69
C PHE A 85 -2.56 5.36 -3.24
N PHE A 86 -2.69 5.70 -1.95
CA PHE A 86 -3.90 6.32 -1.41
C PHE A 86 -4.07 7.81 -1.71
N VAL A 87 -3.15 8.42 -2.47
CA VAL A 87 -3.36 9.75 -3.05
C VAL A 87 -3.45 9.70 -4.57
N GLY A 88 -3.40 8.50 -5.17
CA GLY A 88 -3.50 8.27 -6.62
C GLY A 88 -2.20 8.53 -7.38
N LEU A 89 -1.05 8.58 -6.69
CA LEU A 89 0.26 8.69 -7.32
C LEU A 89 0.78 7.32 -7.78
N GLU A 90 1.58 7.34 -8.83
CA GLU A 90 2.27 6.15 -9.33
C GLU A 90 3.39 5.73 -8.37
N LEU A 91 3.80 4.45 -8.41
CA LEU A 91 4.87 3.96 -7.55
C LEU A 91 6.23 4.65 -7.80
N THR A 92 6.42 5.14 -9.02
CA THR A 92 7.61 5.85 -9.50
C THR A 92 7.61 7.35 -9.14
N ASP A 93 6.48 7.88 -8.68
CA ASP A 93 6.36 9.27 -8.23
C ASP A 93 6.99 9.46 -6.83
N PRO A 94 7.28 10.70 -6.42
CA PRO A 94 7.74 10.98 -5.06
C PRO A 94 6.66 10.70 -4.01
N ASP A 95 7.06 10.28 -2.81
CA ASP A 95 6.14 10.16 -1.67
C ASP A 95 5.48 11.52 -1.36
N PRO A 96 4.15 11.59 -1.16
CA PRO A 96 3.48 12.84 -0.76
C PRO A 96 4.05 13.46 0.53
N GLU A 97 4.68 12.67 1.39
CA GLU A 97 5.35 13.14 2.61
C GLU A 97 6.85 13.48 2.39
N CYS A 98 7.28 13.64 1.14
CA CYS A 98 8.65 14.03 0.82
C CYS A 98 8.98 15.40 1.43
N VAL A 99 9.93 15.43 2.36
CA VAL A 99 10.35 16.66 3.06
C VAL A 99 10.92 17.75 2.15
N LEU A 100 11.33 17.41 0.93
CA LEU A 100 11.83 18.37 -0.06
C LEU A 100 10.72 18.94 -0.95
N GLY A 101 9.49 18.43 -0.80
CA GLY A 101 8.35 18.87 -1.57
C GLY A 101 8.37 18.45 -3.05
N ASN A 102 8.91 17.27 -3.33
CA ASN A 102 9.01 16.77 -4.70
C ASN A 102 7.67 16.23 -5.25
N ALA A 103 6.70 15.92 -4.39
CA ALA A 103 5.42 15.31 -4.79
C ALA A 103 4.36 16.36 -5.16
N GLU A 104 4.51 17.60 -4.73
CA GLU A 104 3.54 18.68 -4.88
C GLU A 104 3.12 18.93 -6.33
N PRO A 105 4.03 18.92 -7.33
CA PRO A 105 3.63 19.06 -8.73
C PRO A 105 2.73 17.91 -9.21
N TYR A 106 2.98 16.69 -8.75
CA TYR A 106 2.22 15.50 -9.13
C TYR A 106 0.83 15.51 -8.49
N LEU A 107 0.75 15.88 -7.20
CA LEU A 107 -0.51 16.05 -6.49
C LEU A 107 -1.37 17.16 -7.11
N ALA A 108 -0.77 18.28 -7.51
CA ALA A 108 -1.50 19.36 -8.20
C ALA A 108 -2.06 18.91 -9.57
N ALA A 109 -1.31 18.08 -10.31
CA ALA A 109 -1.78 17.50 -11.57
C ALA A 109 -2.97 16.56 -11.35
N LEU A 110 -2.91 15.67 -10.36
CA LEU A 110 -4.00 14.76 -10.01
C LEU A 110 -5.27 15.50 -9.58
N ALA A 111 -5.13 16.55 -8.76
CA ALA A 111 -6.24 17.38 -8.33
C ALA A 111 -6.95 18.05 -9.52
N THR A 112 -6.21 18.40 -10.58
CA THR A 112 -6.76 18.98 -11.81
C THR A 112 -7.43 17.92 -12.69
N ALA A 113 -6.87 16.71 -12.73
CA ALA A 113 -7.39 15.61 -13.55
C ALA A 113 -8.65 14.95 -12.96
N GLY A 114 -8.93 15.15 -11.67
CA GLY A 114 -10.07 14.52 -11.00
C GLY A 114 -9.90 13.00 -10.84
N THR A 115 -8.67 12.53 -10.72
CA THR A 115 -8.34 11.10 -10.59
C THR A 115 -9.01 10.50 -9.35
N ALA A 116 -9.64 9.34 -9.51
CA ALA A 116 -10.24 8.63 -8.39
C ALA A 116 -9.15 8.08 -7.46
N VAL A 117 -9.27 8.39 -6.17
CA VAL A 117 -8.37 7.87 -5.15
C VAL A 117 -8.74 6.41 -4.84
N PRO A 118 -7.79 5.46 -4.91
CA PRO A 118 -8.05 4.08 -4.54
C PRO A 118 -8.50 3.94 -3.08
N SER A 119 -9.34 2.95 -2.81
CA SER A 119 -9.72 2.54 -1.45
C SER A 119 -9.46 1.06 -1.27
N SER A 120 -9.28 0.60 -0.04
CA SER A 120 -9.19 -0.84 0.22
C SER A 120 -10.37 -1.61 -0.40
N THR A 121 -10.06 -2.71 -1.11
CA THR A 121 -11.06 -3.54 -1.81
C THR A 121 -11.71 -4.58 -0.89
N ALA A 122 -11.03 -4.94 0.19
CA ALA A 122 -11.45 -6.02 1.07
C ALA A 122 -12.21 -5.53 2.30
N ASP A 123 -13.42 -6.05 2.49
CA ASP A 123 -14.13 -6.01 3.76
C ASP A 123 -14.52 -7.44 4.17
N HIS A 124 -13.74 -8.02 5.08
CA HIS A 124 -14.03 -9.34 5.66
C HIS A 124 -14.82 -9.25 6.97
N SER A 125 -15.38 -8.09 7.29
CA SER A 125 -16.30 -7.93 8.41
C SER A 125 -17.52 -8.80 8.16
N ARG A 126 -17.88 -9.64 9.15
CA ARG A 126 -19.15 -10.36 9.09
C ARG A 126 -20.30 -9.34 9.18
N PRO A 127 -21.33 -9.41 8.32
CA PRO A 127 -22.56 -8.65 8.52
C PRO A 127 -23.09 -8.97 9.92
N GLY A 128 -23.11 -7.97 10.79
CA GLY A 128 -23.20 -8.19 12.23
C GLY A 128 -24.52 -8.82 12.66
N VAL A 129 -24.44 -9.87 13.48
CA VAL A 129 -25.39 -10.04 14.58
C VAL A 129 -25.17 -8.83 15.51
N PRO A 130 -26.21 -8.06 15.89
CA PRO A 130 -26.03 -6.87 16.73
C PRO A 130 -25.34 -7.24 18.03
N VAL A 131 -24.12 -6.74 18.24
CA VAL A 131 -23.44 -6.84 19.54
C VAL A 131 -23.99 -5.72 20.40
N PRO A 132 -24.49 -5.99 21.62
CA PRO A 132 -24.90 -4.93 22.54
C PRO A 132 -23.66 -4.09 22.89
N SER A 133 -23.49 -2.96 22.20
CA SER A 133 -22.47 -1.97 22.54
C SER A 133 -23.07 -1.02 23.57
N PRO A 134 -22.42 -0.80 24.73
CA PRO A 134 -22.83 0.27 25.64
C PRO A 134 -22.61 1.66 25.01
N VAL A 135 -21.85 1.73 23.91
CA VAL A 135 -21.64 2.93 23.11
C VAL A 135 -22.75 3.02 22.07
N THR A 136 -23.69 3.94 22.29
CA THR A 136 -24.68 4.35 21.30
C THR A 136 -23.98 5.18 20.22
N LEU A 137 -23.44 4.52 19.20
CA LEU A 137 -23.02 5.21 17.99
C LEU A 137 -24.26 5.72 17.27
N ARG A 138 -24.50 7.04 17.28
CA ARG A 138 -25.49 7.65 16.38
C ARG A 138 -25.04 7.37 14.95
N PRO A 139 -25.81 6.63 14.14
CA PRO A 139 -25.42 6.36 12.77
C PRO A 139 -25.48 7.68 12.00
N THR A 140 -24.32 8.30 11.77
CA THR A 140 -24.19 9.28 10.69
C THR A 140 -24.20 8.47 9.41
N ARG A 141 -25.33 8.53 8.69
CA ARG A 141 -25.47 7.96 7.35
C ARG A 141 -24.35 8.56 6.49
N ARG A 142 -23.26 7.82 6.27
CA ARG A 142 -22.26 8.19 5.26
C ARG A 142 -23.01 8.19 3.93
N GLN A 143 -23.26 9.37 3.38
CA GLN A 143 -23.68 9.48 1.99
C GLN A 143 -22.56 8.85 1.17
N ARG A 144 -22.90 7.80 0.41
CA ARG A 144 -22.06 7.35 -0.69
C ARG A 144 -21.95 8.55 -1.62
N VAL A 145 -20.74 9.10 -1.75
CA VAL A 145 -20.36 10.00 -2.83
C VAL A 145 -20.08 9.14 -4.04
#